data_AF-A0A0R2NH85-F1
#
_entry.id   AF-A0A0R2NH85-F1
#
_cell.length_a   1.000
_cell.length_b   1.000
_cell.length_c   1.000
_cell.angle_alpha   90.00
_cell.angle_beta   90.00
_cell.angle_gamma   90.00
#
_symmetry.space_group_name_H-M   'P 1'
#
loop_
_entity.id
_entity.type
_entity.pdbx_description
1 polymer ?
#
loop_
_entity_poly.entity_id
_entity_poly.type
_entity_poly.pdbx_seq_one_letter_code
_entity_poly.pdbx_strand_id
1 'polypeptide(L)'
;MEIDKNNRINSLLEFYEGLLTKKQKEYITLYYADDYSLGEISEEFQVSRQAVYDNIKRTTIILEDYETKLNLLSNFEKRNQKFDKIEEYLRENYPQDQVLQQLVKDLGRSEEE
;
A
#
# COMPACT_ATOMS: atom_id res chain seq x y z
N MET A 1 -16.81 -0.26 -2.91
CA MET A 1 -17.28 1.13 -2.71
C MET A 1 -16.06 2.06 -2.82
N GLU A 2 -16.19 3.38 -3.06
CA GLU A 2 -15.01 4.25 -3.32
C GLU A 2 -13.87 4.12 -2.30
N ILE A 3 -14.21 3.81 -1.05
CA ILE A 3 -13.27 3.54 0.05
C ILE A 3 -12.32 2.37 -0.26
N ASP A 4 -12.82 1.26 -0.82
CA ASP A 4 -12.00 0.08 -1.12
C ASP A 4 -10.95 0.39 -2.20
N LYS A 5 -11.33 1.26 -3.14
CA LYS A 5 -10.44 1.67 -4.22
C LYS A 5 -9.35 2.62 -3.70
N ASN A 6 -9.70 3.54 -2.80
CA ASN A 6 -8.73 4.44 -2.20
C ASN A 6 -7.72 3.68 -1.33
N ASN A 7 -8.19 2.73 -0.51
CA ASN A 7 -7.32 1.89 0.29
C ASN A 7 -6.35 1.07 -0.58
N ARG A 8 -6.84 0.50 -1.69
CA ARG A 8 -5.99 -0.23 -2.63
C ARG A 8 -4.89 0.65 -3.22
N ILE A 9 -5.23 1.87 -3.66
CA ILE A 9 -4.22 2.78 -4.21
C ILE A 9 -3.19 3.18 -3.15
N ASN A 10 -3.61 3.40 -1.90
CA ASN A 10 -2.68 3.67 -0.80
C ASN A 10 -1.70 2.51 -0.57
N SER A 11 -2.19 1.27 -0.47
CA SER A 11 -1.31 0.12 -0.34
C SER A 11 -0.37 -0.03 -1.55
N LEU A 12 -0.87 0.17 -2.78
CA LEU A 12 -0.01 0.13 -3.96
C LEU A 12 1.06 1.24 -3.93
N LEU A 13 0.71 2.43 -3.43
CA LEU A 13 1.65 3.53 -3.31
C LEU A 13 2.78 3.17 -2.35
N GLU A 14 2.50 2.56 -1.19
CA GLU A 14 3.52 2.10 -0.24
C GLU A 14 4.56 1.15 -0.89
N PHE A 15 4.10 0.23 -1.75
CA PHE A 15 4.99 -0.72 -2.42
C PHE A 15 5.75 -0.13 -3.63
N TYR A 16 5.17 0.86 -4.32
CA TYR A 16 5.66 1.28 -5.63
C TYR A 16 6.03 2.76 -5.74
N GLU A 17 5.93 3.55 -4.67
CA GLU A 17 6.24 4.98 -4.69
C GLU A 17 7.67 5.28 -5.16
N GLY A 18 8.64 4.40 -4.87
CA GLY A 18 10.03 4.53 -5.31
C GLY A 18 10.25 4.39 -6.82
N LEU A 19 9.26 3.90 -7.57
CA LEU A 19 9.29 3.77 -9.03
C LEU A 19 8.64 4.95 -9.74
N LEU A 20 7.93 5.81 -9.01
CA LEU A 20 7.23 6.96 -9.57
C LEU A 20 8.19 8.12 -9.81
N THR A 21 7.88 8.94 -10.81
CA THR A 21 8.53 10.26 -10.94
C THR A 21 8.09 11.17 -9.80
N LYS A 22 8.94 12.14 -9.45
CA LYS A 22 8.66 13.09 -8.36
C LYS A 22 7.26 13.70 -8.41
N LYS A 23 6.82 14.21 -9.57
CA LYS A 23 5.49 14.82 -9.72
C LYS A 23 4.35 13.82 -9.57
N GLN A 24 4.52 12.58 -10.04
CA GLN A 24 3.51 11.53 -9.89
C GLN A 24 3.34 11.16 -8.41
N LYS A 25 4.45 10.99 -7.70
CA LYS A 25 4.47 10.74 -6.25
C LYS A 25 3.82 11.90 -5.48
N GLU A 26 4.27 13.13 -5.70
CA GLU A 26 3.74 14.30 -4.98
C GLU A 26 2.23 14.44 -5.13
N TYR A 27 1.69 14.36 -6.36
CA TYR A 27 0.26 14.59 -6.58
C TYR A 27 -0.60 13.46 -6.02
N ILE A 28 -0.16 12.21 -6.16
CA ILE A 28 -0.93 11.06 -5.67
C ILE A 28 -0.88 10.96 -4.14
N THR A 29 0.26 11.28 -3.52
CA THR A 29 0.39 11.34 -2.05
C THR A 29 -0.51 12.43 -1.47
N LEU A 30 -0.45 13.66 -2.00
CA LEU A 30 -1.31 14.74 -1.51
C LEU A 30 -2.79 14.38 -1.59
N TYR A 31 -3.21 13.73 -2.68
CA TYR A 31 -4.60 13.37 -2.88
C TYR A 31 -5.08 12.18 -2.04
N TYR A 32 -4.28 11.12 -1.91
CA TYR A 32 -4.72 9.87 -1.26
C TYR A 32 -4.26 9.70 0.19
N ALA A 33 -3.15 10.33 0.59
CA ALA A 33 -2.59 10.24 1.93
C ALA A 33 -2.85 11.50 2.77
N ASP A 34 -2.80 12.68 2.15
CA ASP A 34 -2.96 13.97 2.86
C ASP A 34 -4.37 14.58 2.68
N ASP A 35 -5.29 13.89 2.00
CA ASP A 35 -6.68 14.32 1.74
C ASP A 35 -6.84 15.68 1.04
N TYR A 36 -5.84 16.12 0.27
CA TYR A 36 -5.96 17.35 -0.53
C TYR A 36 -6.94 17.16 -1.68
N SER A 37 -7.76 18.18 -1.92
CA SER A 37 -8.57 18.28 -3.12
C SER A 37 -7.72 18.59 -4.37
N LEU A 38 -8.24 18.25 -5.55
CA LEU A 38 -7.63 18.63 -6.84
C LEU A 38 -7.46 20.16 -6.98
N GLY A 39 -8.30 20.95 -6.30
CA GLY A 39 -8.21 22.40 -6.26
C GLY A 39 -7.02 22.89 -5.47
N GLU A 40 -6.83 22.35 -4.27
CA GLU A 40 -5.68 22.71 -3.40
C GLU A 40 -4.36 22.34 -4.07
N ILE A 41 -4.26 21.16 -4.69
CA ILE A 41 -3.07 20.75 -5.45
C ILE A 41 -2.86 21.66 -6.69
N SER A 42 -3.94 22.05 -7.37
CA SER A 42 -3.89 22.93 -8.53
C SER A 42 -3.35 24.32 -8.16
N GLU A 43 -3.77 24.86 -7.02
CA GLU A 43 -3.34 26.16 -6.50
C GLU A 43 -1.87 26.11 -6.02
N GLU A 44 -1.51 25.10 -5.23
CA GLU A 44 -0.15 24.89 -4.69
C GLU A 44 0.90 24.80 -5.81
N PHE A 45 0.62 24.02 -6.86
CA PHE A 45 1.55 23.79 -7.95
C PHE A 45 1.36 24.73 -9.15
N GLN A 46 0.43 25.69 -9.07
CA GLN A 46 0.10 26.63 -10.15
C GLN A 46 -0.16 25.95 -11.51
N VAL A 47 -0.88 24.82 -11.47
CA VAL A 47 -1.29 24.05 -12.66
C VAL A 47 -2.82 24.02 -12.76
N SER A 48 -3.38 23.57 -13.88
CA SER A 48 -4.83 23.41 -13.98
C SER A 48 -5.33 22.20 -13.19
N ARG A 49 -6.55 22.28 -12.64
CA ARG A 49 -7.23 21.12 -12.01
C ARG A 49 -7.28 19.90 -12.92
N GLN A 50 -7.44 20.11 -14.23
CA GLN A 50 -7.43 19.03 -15.22
C GLN A 50 -6.07 18.34 -15.30
N ALA A 51 -4.97 19.10 -15.25
CA ALA A 51 -3.62 18.54 -15.27
C ALA A 51 -3.34 17.69 -14.03
N VAL A 52 -3.84 18.10 -12.85
CA VAL A 52 -3.76 17.31 -11.61
C VAL A 52 -4.56 16.02 -11.75
N TYR A 53 -5.82 16.12 -12.19
CA TYR A 53 -6.70 14.96 -12.38
C TYR A 53 -6.10 13.93 -13.35
N ASP A 54 -5.61 14.39 -14.51
CA ASP A 54 -5.03 13.51 -15.53
C ASP A 54 -3.75 12.84 -15.03
N ASN A 55 -2.94 13.55 -14.23
CA ASN A 55 -1.75 12.98 -13.61
C ASN A 55 -2.13 11.87 -12.62
N ILE A 56 -3.02 12.13 -11.66
CA ILE A 56 -3.46 11.14 -10.66
C ILE A 56 -4.07 9.93 -11.35
N LYS A 57 -4.94 10.14 -12.35
CA LYS A 57 -5.56 9.05 -13.11
C LYS A 57 -4.52 8.21 -13.86
N ARG A 58 -3.48 8.82 -14.43
CA ARG A 58 -2.41 8.08 -15.11
C ARG A 58 -1.54 7.33 -14.10
N THR A 59 -1.23 7.94 -12.96
CA THR A 59 -0.42 7.32 -11.91
C THR A 59 -1.11 6.11 -11.31
N THR A 60 -2.43 6.16 -11.08
CA THR A 60 -3.19 4.98 -10.59
C THR A 60 -3.14 3.81 -11.59
N ILE A 61 -3.20 4.07 -12.90
CA ILE A 61 -3.02 3.03 -13.93
C ILE A 61 -1.61 2.45 -13.89
N ILE A 62 -0.58 3.29 -13.70
CA ILE A 62 0.82 2.84 -13.60
C ILE A 62 1.03 1.94 -12.37
N LEU A 63 0.47 2.30 -11.22
CA LEU A 63 0.55 1.49 -9.99
C LEU A 63 -0.08 0.10 -10.18
N GLU A 64 -1.24 0.03 -10.82
CA GLU A 64 -1.90 -1.25 -11.12
C GLU A 64 -1.12 -2.09 -12.15
N ASP A 65 -0.48 -1.45 -13.13
CA ASP A 65 0.41 -2.13 -14.09
C ASP A 65 1.67 -2.68 -13.39
N TYR A 66 2.25 -1.94 -12.44
CA TYR A 66 3.32 -2.46 -11.59
C TYR A 66 2.86 -3.67 -10.78
N GLU A 67 1.69 -3.61 -10.15
CA GLU A 67 1.17 -4.75 -9.39
C GLU A 67 0.94 -5.97 -10.27
N THR A 68 0.38 -5.79 -11.45
CA THR A 68 0.15 -6.89 -12.40
C THR A 68 1.46 -7.59 -12.79
N LYS A 69 2.57 -6.84 -12.86
CA LYS A 69 3.89 -7.36 -13.25
C LYS A 69 4.70 -7.90 -12.07
N LEU A 70 4.67 -7.23 -10.93
CA LEU A 70 5.56 -7.47 -9.79
C LEU A 70 4.88 -8.24 -8.67
N ASN A 71 3.55 -8.11 -8.53
CA ASN A 71 2.71 -8.80 -7.56
C ASN A 71 3.18 -8.62 -6.10
N LEU A 72 3.79 -7.48 -5.74
CA LEU A 72 4.34 -7.28 -4.40
C LEU A 72 3.24 -7.26 -3.34
N LEU A 73 2.17 -6.48 -3.57
CA LEU A 73 1.05 -6.38 -2.65
C LEU A 73 0.34 -7.73 -2.51
N SER A 74 -0.01 -8.38 -3.64
CA SER A 74 -0.67 -9.69 -3.59
C SER A 74 0.18 -10.76 -2.90
N ASN A 75 1.49 -10.75 -3.12
CA ASN A 75 2.38 -11.69 -2.45
C ASN A 75 2.50 -11.40 -0.96
N PHE A 76 2.52 -10.12 -0.55
CA PHE A 76 2.48 -9.71 0.85
C PHE A 76 1.19 -10.17 1.53
N GLU A 77 0.02 -9.90 0.95
CA GLU A 77 -1.27 -10.36 1.47
C GLU A 77 -1.32 -11.89 1.62
N LYS A 78 -0.83 -12.63 0.62
CA LYS A 78 -0.76 -14.10 0.67
C LYS A 78 0.18 -14.62 1.75
N ARG A 79 1.30 -13.92 2.03
CA ARG A 79 2.21 -14.28 3.12
C ARG A 79 1.57 -14.01 4.47
N ASN A 80 0.95 -12.85 4.67
CA ASN A 80 0.24 -12.52 5.90
C ASN A 80 -0.88 -13.51 6.21
N GLN A 81 -1.68 -13.87 5.21
CA GLN A 81 -2.71 -14.92 5.38
C GLN A 81 -2.14 -16.28 5.79
N LYS A 82 -0.90 -16.61 5.42
CA LYS A 82 -0.23 -17.83 5.90
C LYS A 82 0.27 -17.66 7.31
N PHE A 83 0.82 -16.50 7.66
CA PHE A 83 1.23 -16.18 9.03
C PHE A 83 0.06 -16.25 9.99
N ASP A 84 -1.09 -15.64 9.65
CA ASP A 84 -2.30 -15.68 10.47
C ASP A 84 -2.72 -17.12 10.79
N LYS A 85 -2.68 -18.00 9.78
CA LYS A 85 -3.00 -19.43 9.96
C LYS A 85 -1.99 -20.15 10.86
N ILE A 86 -0.70 -19.81 10.75
CA ILE A 86 0.33 -20.38 11.61
C ILE A 86 0.11 -19.91 13.06
N GLU A 87 -0.16 -18.63 13.27
CA GLU A 87 -0.44 -18.08 14.59
C GLU A 87 -1.70 -18.70 15.23
N GLU A 88 -2.76 -18.88 14.45
CA GLU A 88 -3.98 -19.55 14.88
C GLU A 88 -3.68 -21.00 15.29
N TYR A 89 -2.99 -21.76 14.44
CA TYR A 89 -2.60 -23.14 14.71
C TYR A 89 -1.74 -23.27 15.98
N LEU A 90 -0.78 -22.36 16.17
CA LEU A 90 0.06 -22.33 17.37
C LEU A 90 -0.73 -22.03 18.63
N ARG A 91 -1.68 -21.09 18.57
CA ARG A 91 -2.55 -20.74 19.69
C ARG A 91 -3.41 -21.93 20.14
N GLU A 92 -3.90 -22.71 19.18
CA GLU A 92 -4.74 -23.88 19.46
C GLU A 92 -3.94 -25.09 19.96
N ASN A 93 -2.78 -25.37 19.37
CA ASN A 93 -2.06 -26.63 19.58
C ASN A 93 -0.85 -26.50 20.52
N TYR A 94 -0.26 -25.30 20.62
CA TYR A 94 0.96 -25.04 21.39
C TYR A 94 0.86 -23.78 22.27
N PRO A 95 -0.20 -23.63 23.10
CA PRO A 95 -0.45 -22.39 23.85
C PRO A 95 0.61 -22.05 24.90
N GLN A 96 1.36 -23.05 25.38
CA GLN A 96 2.39 -22.87 26.43
C GLN A 96 3.81 -22.69 25.88
N ASP A 97 4.02 -22.89 24.57
CA ASP A 97 5.34 -22.73 23.95
C ASP A 97 5.59 -21.26 23.58
N GLN A 98 5.96 -20.48 24.60
CA GLN A 98 6.22 -19.05 24.46
C GLN A 98 7.39 -18.74 23.52
N VAL A 99 8.38 -19.64 23.44
CA VAL A 99 9.55 -19.46 22.57
C VAL A 99 9.13 -19.58 21.11
N LEU A 100 8.37 -20.62 20.74
CA LEU A 100 7.87 -20.79 19.38
C LEU A 100 6.94 -19.65 18.97
N GLN A 101 6.06 -19.19 19.86
CA GLN A 101 5.20 -18.03 19.60
C GLN A 101 6.02 -16.75 19.36
N GLN A 102 7.10 -16.54 20.11
CA GLN A 102 7.96 -15.37 19.92
C GLN A 102 8.74 -15.45 18.60
N LEU A 103 9.29 -16.62 18.26
CA LEU A 103 10.02 -16.81 16.99
C LEU A 103 9.13 -16.53 15.77
N VAL A 104 7.87 -16.97 15.80
CA VAL A 104 6.92 -16.68 14.70
C VAL A 104 6.57 -15.19 14.64
N LYS A 105 6.36 -14.54 15.79
CA LYS A 105 6.12 -13.09 15.85
C LYS A 105 7.29 -12.28 15.31
N ASP A 106 8.52 -12.66 15.64
CA ASP A 106 9.72 -11.97 15.18
C ASP A 106 9.87 -12.12 13.66
N LEU A 107 9.51 -13.28 13.10
CA LEU A 107 9.55 -13.54 11.66
C LEU A 107 8.50 -12.73 10.89
N GLY A 108 7.33 -12.45 11.50
CA GLY A 108 6.32 -11.56 10.93
C GLY A 108 6.73 -10.09 10.92
N ARG A 109 7.45 -9.61 11.94
CA ARG A 109 7.85 -8.19 12.08
C ARG A 109 8.94 -7.74 11.12
N SER A 110 9.79 -8.66 10.63
CA SER A 110 10.89 -8.31 9.72
C SER A 110 10.44 -7.87 8.32
N GLU A 111 9.14 -7.91 8.00
CA GLU A 111 8.61 -7.50 6.69
C GLU A 111 8.01 -6.08 6.68
N GLU A 112 7.94 -5.37 7.83
CA GLU A 112 7.36 -4.02 7.95
C GLU A 112 8.40 -2.88 7.98
N GLU A 113 9.70 -3.19 7.96
CA GLU A 113 10.83 -2.22 7.89
C GLU A 113 11.45 -2.15 6.50
#